data_AF-A0A6V8DF34-F1
#
_entry.id   AF-A0A6V8DF34-F1
#
_cell.length_a   1.000
_cell.length_b   1.000
_cell.length_c   1.000
_cell.angle_alpha   90.00
_cell.angle_beta   90.00
_cell.angle_gamma   90.00
#
_symmetry.space_group_name_H-M   'P 1'
#
loop_
_entity.id
_entity.type
_entity.pdbx_description
1 polymer ?
#
loop_
_entity_poly.entity_id
_entity_poly.type
_entity_poly.pdbx_seq_one_letter_code
_entity_poly.pdbx_strand_id
1 'polypeptide(L)'
;MPVVTTIRLTGENHTDVDQVCGQIKAISEETGVNLRGPIPLPTRRLVVPCRKSPDGEGSETWDHWEMRVHKRLLELVTNTAKDEKALRKVLRIPIPDSVTIEINLRNLG
;
A
#
# COMPACT_ATOMS: atom_id res chain seq x y z
N MET A 1 -9.76 -23.53 -10.91
CA MET A 1 -9.46 -22.22 -11.52
C MET A 1 -8.58 -21.45 -10.56
N PRO A 2 -7.50 -20.82 -11.03
CA PRO A 2 -6.63 -20.06 -10.15
C PRO A 2 -7.33 -18.80 -9.65
N VAL A 3 -7.37 -18.63 -8.34
CA VAL A 3 -7.85 -17.42 -7.69
C VAL A 3 -6.64 -16.55 -7.43
N VAL A 4 -6.67 -15.29 -7.84
CA VAL A 4 -5.59 -14.35 -7.51
C VAL A 4 -6.10 -13.40 -6.46
N THR A 5 -5.44 -13.39 -5.31
CA THR A 5 -5.72 -12.44 -4.24
C THR A 5 -4.78 -11.26 -4.40
N THR A 6 -5.34 -10.09 -4.66
CA THR A 6 -4.61 -8.83 -4.82
C THR A 6 -4.67 -8.04 -3.52
N ILE A 7 -3.51 -7.76 -2.94
CA ILE A 7 -3.35 -6.93 -1.74
C ILE A 7 -2.74 -5.60 -2.18
N ARG A 8 -3.46 -4.51 -1.94
CA ARG A 8 -2.99 -3.15 -2.19
C ARG A 8 -2.73 -2.47 -0.86
N LEU A 9 -1.54 -1.92 -0.71
CA LEU A 9 -1.15 -1.09 0.41
C LEU A 9 -1.04 0.35 -0.07
N THR A 10 -1.63 1.27 0.68
CA THR A 10 -1.57 2.70 0.42
C THR A 10 -1.20 3.42 1.71
N GLY A 11 -0.24 4.34 1.68
CA GLY A 11 0.11 5.12 2.86
C GLY A 11 0.87 6.39 2.50
N GLU A 12 0.91 7.32 3.46
CA GLU A 12 1.62 8.60 3.31
C GLU A 12 3.13 8.45 3.57
N ASN A 13 3.49 7.56 4.49
CA ASN A 13 4.88 7.25 4.80
C ASN A 13 5.34 5.99 4.05
N HIS A 14 6.35 6.12 3.20
CA HIS A 14 6.86 4.97 2.44
C HIS A 14 7.52 3.92 3.33
N THR A 15 8.14 4.30 4.45
CA THR A 15 8.85 3.33 5.32
C THR A 15 7.88 2.35 5.92
N ASP A 16 6.71 2.83 6.36
CA ASP A 16 5.69 2.03 7.02
C ASP A 16 5.06 1.06 6.00
N VAL A 17 4.77 1.56 4.79
CA VAL A 17 4.25 0.73 3.69
C VAL A 17 5.24 -0.36 3.29
N ASP A 18 6.53 -0.04 3.21
CA ASP A 18 7.58 -1.00 2.85
C ASP A 18 7.84 -2.02 3.99
N GLN A 19 7.71 -1.61 5.25
CA GLN A 19 7.77 -2.51 6.40
C GLN A 19 6.63 -3.53 6.39
N VAL A 20 5.39 -3.09 6.16
CA VAL A 20 4.23 -3.99 6.04
C VAL A 20 4.37 -4.92 4.84
N CYS A 21 4.87 -4.43 3.69
CA CYS A 21 5.21 -5.28 2.54
C CYS A 21 6.19 -6.40 2.93
N GLY A 22 7.24 -6.05 3.68
CA GLY A 22 8.26 -7.00 4.13
C GLY A 22 7.68 -8.10 5.03
N GLN A 23 6.77 -7.73 5.94
CA GLN A 23 6.09 -8.70 6.80
C GLN A 23 5.17 -9.64 6.01
N ILE A 24 4.41 -9.12 5.05
CA ILE A 24 3.57 -9.95 4.17
C ILE A 24 4.43 -10.93 3.36
N LYS A 25 5.57 -10.45 2.86
CA LYS A 25 6.53 -11.30 2.14
C LYS A 25 7.07 -12.42 3.01
N ALA A 26 7.49 -12.12 4.24
CA ALA A 26 7.99 -13.12 5.19
C ALA A 26 6.93 -14.18 5.52
N ILE A 27 5.66 -13.78 5.72
CA ILE A 27 4.56 -14.71 5.94
C ILE A 27 4.34 -15.62 4.73
N SER A 28 4.44 -15.08 3.52
CA SER A 28 4.30 -15.86 2.29
C SER A 28 5.40 -16.91 2.15
N GLU A 29 6.66 -16.54 2.45
CA GLU A 29 7.80 -17.45 2.46
C GLU A 29 7.65 -18.55 3.52
N GLU A 30 7.21 -18.21 4.73
CA GLU A 30 6.96 -19.16 5.83
C GLU A 30 5.85 -20.17 5.47
N THR A 31 4.80 -19.70 4.80
CA THR A 31 3.65 -20.54 4.43
C THR A 31 3.82 -21.30 3.11
N GLY A 32 4.83 -20.93 2.32
CA GLY A 32 5.09 -21.51 1.00
C GLY A 32 4.08 -21.11 -0.06
N VAL A 33 3.39 -19.97 0.12
CA VAL A 33 2.43 -19.43 -0.86
C VAL A 33 3.20 -18.66 -1.92
N ASN A 34 2.79 -18.80 -3.18
CA ASN A 34 3.47 -18.13 -4.29
C ASN A 34 3.04 -16.66 -4.35
N LEU A 35 3.99 -15.78 -4.02
CA LEU A 35 3.82 -14.33 -3.99
C LEU A 35 4.46 -13.69 -5.21
N ARG A 36 3.69 -12.87 -5.91
CA ARG A 36 4.17 -11.94 -6.91
C ARG A 36 4.18 -10.53 -6.32
N GLY A 37 5.38 -9.97 -6.16
CA GLY A 37 5.57 -8.63 -5.59
C GLY A 37 6.43 -8.65 -4.34
N PRO A 38 6.86 -7.48 -3.84
CA PRO A 38 6.10 -6.22 -3.82
C PRO A 38 6.32 -5.37 -5.08
N ILE A 39 5.23 -5.02 -5.77
CA ILE A 39 5.27 -4.17 -6.97
C ILE A 39 5.02 -2.72 -6.54
N PRO A 40 6.00 -1.82 -6.67
CA PRO A 40 5.80 -0.41 -6.38
C PRO A 40 4.95 0.23 -7.48
N LEU A 41 3.78 0.74 -7.10
CA LEU A 41 2.97 1.55 -7.99
C LEU A 41 3.45 3.02 -7.94
N PRO A 42 3.17 3.81 -9.00
CA PRO A 42 3.55 5.21 -9.03
C PRO A 42 3.03 5.97 -7.80
N THR A 43 3.92 6.71 -7.16
CA THR A 43 3.58 7.57 -6.01
C THR A 43 2.77 8.75 -6.53
N ARG A 44 1.59 8.97 -5.96
CA ARG A 44 0.79 10.16 -6.31
C ARG A 44 1.32 11.35 -5.51
N ARG A 45 1.68 12.41 -6.22
CA ARG A 45 2.12 13.68 -5.63
C ARG A 45 0.99 14.69 -5.73
N LEU A 46 0.50 15.15 -4.58
CA LEU A 46 -0.50 16.20 -4.47
C LEU A 46 0.22 17.48 -4.03
N VAL A 47 0.12 18.54 -4.82
CA VAL A 47 0.76 19.83 -4.53
C VAL A 47 -0.33 20.89 -4.43
N VAL A 48 -0.33 21.64 -3.33
CA VAL A 48 -1.26 22.74 -3.09
C VAL A 48 -0.43 24.01 -2.84
N PRO A 49 -0.30 24.89 -3.84
CA PRO A 49 0.33 26.19 -3.64
C PRO A 49 -0.64 27.13 -2.92
N CYS A 50 -0.21 27.70 -1.81
CA CYS A 50 -0.98 28.66 -1.01
C CYS A 50 -0.22 29.99 -0.91
N ARG A 51 -0.92 31.12 -1.06
CA ARG A 51 -0.34 32.44 -0.76
C ARG A 51 -0.05 32.51 0.74
N LYS A 52 1.13 33.03 1.09
CA LYS A 52 1.53 33.18 2.50
C LYS A 52 0.71 34.24 3.21
N SER A 53 0.50 35.38 2.53
CA SER A 53 -0.30 36.47 3.09
C SER A 53 -1.79 36.14 3.03
N PRO A 54 -2.55 36.39 4.10
CA PRO A 54 -4.01 36.31 4.07
C PRO A 54 -4.64 37.49 3.30
N ASP A 55 -3.90 38.58 3.10
CA ASP A 55 -4.33 39.77 2.36
C ASP A 55 -3.52 40.00 1.07
N GLY A 56 -3.97 40.97 0.28
CA GLY A 56 -3.36 41.35 -1.01
C GLY A 56 -2.15 42.27 -0.87
N GLU A 57 -1.80 42.69 0.35
CA GLU A 57 -0.74 43.64 0.60
C GLU A 57 0.59 42.90 0.85
N GLY A 58 1.72 43.54 0.52
CA GLY A 58 3.06 42.96 0.68
C GLY A 58 3.56 42.14 -0.52
N SER A 59 4.60 41.33 -0.30
CA SER A 59 5.30 40.60 -1.37
C SER A 59 4.61 39.30 -1.77
N GLU A 60 4.51 39.06 -3.08
CA GLU A 60 3.98 37.82 -3.69
C GLU A 60 4.82 36.60 -3.30
N THR A 61 4.49 35.97 -2.18
CA THR A 61 5.18 34.80 -1.64
C THR A 61 4.22 33.63 -1.48
N TRP A 62 4.70 32.43 -1.81
CA TRP A 62 3.88 31.22 -1.92
C TRP A 62 4.53 30.06 -1.16
N ASP A 63 3.74 29.32 -0.41
CA ASP A 63 4.10 28.02 0.13
C ASP A 63 3.62 26.91 -0.79
N HIS A 64 4.47 25.89 -0.99
CA HIS A 64 4.14 24.72 -1.80
C HIS A 64 4.00 23.53 -0.86
N TRP A 65 2.77 23.29 -0.42
CA TRP A 65 2.46 22.13 0.41
C TRP A 65 2.40 20.88 -0.46
N GLU A 66 3.08 19.81 -0.03
CA GLU A 66 3.12 18.54 -0.75
C GLU A 66 2.65 17.39 0.13
N MET A 67 1.81 16.52 -0.43
CA MET A 67 1.47 15.22 0.14
C MET A 67 1.80 14.12 -0.86
N ARG A 68 2.54 13.10 -0.42
CA ARG A 68 2.90 11.93 -1.22
C ARG A 68 2.12 10.72 -0.74
N VAL A 69 1.48 10.03 -1.67
CA VAL A 69 0.76 8.79 -1.39
C VAL A 69 1.47 7.65 -2.10
N HIS A 70 2.11 6.79 -1.31
CA HIS A 70 2.86 5.63 -1.75
C HIS A 70 1.93 4.43 -1.86
N LYS A 71 2.07 3.68 -2.96
CA LYS A 71 1.23 2.53 -3.25
C LYS A 71 2.10 1.32 -3.54
N ARG A 72 1.74 0.18 -2.95
CA ARG A 72 2.35 -1.13 -3.23
C ARG A 72 1.26 -2.14 -3.58
N LEU A 73 1.60 -3.04 -4.48
CA LEU A 73 0.73 -4.12 -4.93
C LEU A 73 1.43 -5.45 -4.70
N LEU A 74 0.72 -6.37 -4.05
CA LEU A 74 1.13 -7.75 -3.87
C LEU A 74 0.04 -8.65 -4.44
N GLU A 75 0.43 -9.69 -5.15
CA GLU A 75 -0.50 -10.67 -5.73
C GLU A 75 -0.13 -12.06 -5.21
N LEU A 76 -1.09 -12.72 -4.55
CA LEU A 76 -0.96 -14.09 -4.09
C LEU A 76 -1.73 -15.00 -5.05
N VAL A 77 -1.05 -15.99 -5.63
CA VAL A 77 -1.71 -17.00 -6.46
C VAL A 77 -2.29 -18.07 -5.53
N THR A 78 -3.61 -18.03 -5.35
CA THR A 78 -4.38 -18.83 -4.40
C THR A 78 -5.08 -19.99 -5.12
N ASN A 79 -4.73 -21.22 -4.77
CA ASN A 79 -5.28 -22.45 -5.33
C ASN A 79 -5.74 -23.48 -4.28
N THR A 80 -5.45 -23.28 -2.97
CA THR A 80 -5.59 -24.34 -1.95
C THR A 80 -5.88 -23.78 -0.54
N ALA A 81 -6.35 -24.62 0.38
CA ALA A 81 -6.60 -24.30 1.80
C ALA A 81 -5.38 -23.71 2.57
N LYS A 82 -4.15 -23.85 2.04
CA LYS A 82 -2.95 -23.21 2.60
C LYS A 82 -3.01 -21.68 2.48
N ASP A 83 -3.64 -21.18 1.42
CA ASP A 83 -3.68 -19.75 1.11
C ASP A 83 -4.62 -19.01 2.07
N GLU A 84 -5.71 -19.66 2.52
CA GLU A 84 -6.59 -19.10 3.56
C GLU A 84 -5.87 -18.91 4.89
N LYS A 85 -4.94 -19.80 5.25
CA LYS A 85 -4.10 -19.65 6.45
C LYS A 85 -3.14 -18.46 6.31
N ALA A 86 -2.54 -18.27 5.15
CA ALA A 86 -1.66 -17.13 4.89
C ALA A 86 -2.44 -15.82 4.98
N LEU A 87 -3.64 -15.72 4.39
CA LEU A 87 -4.50 -14.54 4.48
C LEU A 87 -4.90 -14.21 5.92
N ARG A 88 -5.24 -15.22 6.73
CA ARG A 88 -5.52 -15.02 8.17
C ARG A 88 -4.31 -14.49 8.93
N LYS A 89 -3.10 -14.92 8.58
CA LYS A 89 -1.87 -14.40 9.18
C LYS A 89 -1.62 -12.94 8.76
N VAL A 90 -1.85 -12.61 7.48
CA VAL A 90 -1.72 -11.23 6.97
C VAL A 90 -2.67 -10.28 7.70
N LEU A 91 -3.92 -10.68 7.94
CA LEU A 91 -4.90 -9.87 8.68
C LEU A 91 -4.53 -9.64 10.16
N ARG A 92 -3.59 -10.41 10.71
CA ARG A 92 -3.11 -10.28 12.10
C ARG A 92 -1.86 -9.42 12.23
N ILE A 93 -1.28 -8.97 11.12
CA ILE A 93 -0.15 -8.05 11.16
C ILE A 93 -0.58 -6.76 11.88
N PRO A 94 0.22 -6.22 12.81
CA PRO A 94 -0.02 -4.87 13.33
C PRO A 94 0.23 -3.86 12.21
N ILE A 95 -0.85 -3.26 11.70
CA ILE A 95 -0.79 -2.28 10.63
C ILE A 95 -0.72 -0.89 11.27
N PRO A 96 0.29 -0.06 10.95
CA PRO A 96 0.32 1.34 11.41
C PRO A 96 -0.88 2.13 10.86
N ASP A 97 -1.38 3.10 11.62
CA ASP A 97 -2.51 3.95 11.22
C ASP A 97 -2.25 4.75 9.92
N SER A 98 -0.97 4.93 9.56
CA SER A 98 -0.52 5.58 8.33
C SER A 98 -0.70 4.73 7.06
N VAL A 99 -1.11 3.46 7.19
CA VAL A 99 -1.20 2.48 6.10
C VAL A 99 -2.60 1.88 5.99
N THR A 100 -3.22 2.05 4.84
CA THR A 100 -4.48 1.42 4.46
C THR A 100 -4.22 0.17 3.63
N ILE A 101 -4.88 -0.93 3.99
CA ILE A 101 -4.83 -2.20 3.25
C ILE A 101 -6.17 -2.47 2.58
N GLU A 102 -6.14 -2.76 1.28
CA GLU A 102 -7.27 -3.26 0.52
C GLU A 102 -6.96 -4.67 0.00
N ILE A 103 -7.88 -5.61 0.19
CA ILE A 103 -7.75 -6.99 -0.28
C ILE A 103 -8.87 -7.26 -1.27
N ASN A 104 -8.52 -7.69 -2.48
CA ASN A 104 -9.45 -8.02 -3.54
C ASN A 104 -9.21 -9.47 -4.01
N LEU A 105 -10.28 -10.24 -4.15
CA LEU A 105 -10.25 -11.60 -4.67
C LEU A 105 -10.71 -11.58 -6.13
N ARG A 106 -9.86 -12.06 -7.04
CA ARG A 106 -10.18 -12.15 -8.47
C ARG A 106 -10.16 -13.62 -8.92
N ASN A 107 -11.30 -14.13 -9.38
CA ASN A 107 -11.36 -15.40 -10.10
C ASN A 107 -10.93 -15.20 -11.55
N LEU A 108 -9.91 -15.94 -11.98
CA LEU A 108 -9.58 -16.07 -13.40
C LEU A 108 -10.43 -17.24 -13.96
N GLY A 109 -11.46 -16.87 -14.73
CA GLY A 109 -12.34 -17.80 -15.45
C GLY A 109 -11.67 -18.38 -16.69
#